data_AF-A0A167IZE0-F1
#
_entry.id   AF-A0A167IZE0-F1
#
_cell.length_a   1.000
_cell.length_b   1.000
_cell.length_c   1.000
_cell.angle_alpha   90.00
_cell.angle_beta   90.00
_cell.angle_gamma   90.00
#
_symmetry.space_group_name_H-M   'P 1'
#
loop_
_entity.id
_entity.type
_entity.pdbx_description
1 polymer ?
#
loop_
_entity_poly.entity_id
_entity_poly.type
_entity_poly.pdbx_seq_one_letter_code
_entity_poly.pdbx_strand_id
1 'polypeptide(L)'
;MEGSVILKGLGLLIFGAMFVWFGIDGWRHRRQERISLIEAAILKAGGDDNPLPLNRWDRMMAYVQPVLMLIFGPMMILLGCLALFGLTGERT
;
A
#
# COMPACT_ATOMS: atom_id res chain seq x y z
N MET A 1 4.70 -11.83 -29.61
CA MET A 1 3.80 -12.06 -28.47
C MET A 1 4.56 -12.27 -27.17
N GLU A 2 5.63 -13.06 -27.16
CA GLU A 2 6.39 -13.41 -25.95
C GLU A 2 7.04 -12.21 -25.24
N GLY A 3 7.68 -11.32 -25.99
CA GLY A 3 8.32 -10.12 -25.42
C GLY A 3 7.34 -9.18 -24.70
N SER A 4 6.06 -9.12 -25.12
CA SER A 4 5.07 -8.29 -24.43
C SER A 4 4.61 -8.91 -23.11
N VAL A 5 4.59 -10.24 -23.02
CA VAL A 5 4.25 -10.93 -21.76
C VAL A 5 5.38 -10.81 -20.76
N ILE A 6 6.64 -10.95 -21.21
CA ILE A 6 7.82 -10.73 -20.37
C ILE A 6 7.81 -9.30 -19.80
N LEU A 7 7.57 -8.30 -20.66
CA LEU A 7 7.50 -6.89 -20.24
C LEU A 7 6.36 -6.65 -19.23
N LYS A 8 5.18 -7.23 -19.46
CA LYS A 8 4.03 -7.13 -18.53
C LYS A 8 4.32 -7.83 -17.19
N GLY A 9 4.95 -9.01 -17.22
CA GLY A 9 5.32 -9.77 -16.03
C GLY A 9 6.35 -9.01 -15.18
N LEU A 10 7.40 -8.48 -15.80
CA LEU A 10 8.39 -7.61 -15.14
C LEU A 10 7.74 -6.35 -14.57
N GLY A 11 6.85 -5.71 -15.33
CA GLY A 11 6.09 -4.55 -14.84
C GLY A 11 5.30 -4.88 -13.58
N LEU A 12 4.53 -5.98 -13.60
CA LEU A 12 3.77 -6.46 -12.45
C LEU A 12 4.64 -6.71 -11.22
N LEU A 13 5.83 -7.29 -11.39
CA LEU A 13 6.79 -7.50 -10.30
C LEU A 13 7.31 -6.18 -9.72
N ILE A 14 7.76 -5.26 -10.57
CA ILE A 14 8.32 -3.96 -10.14
C ILE A 14 7.25 -3.15 -9.41
N PHE A 15 6.06 -3.00 -10.01
CA PHE A 15 4.97 -2.25 -9.39
C PHE A 15 4.44 -2.94 -8.14
N GLY A 16 4.37 -4.27 -8.13
CA GLY A 16 3.96 -5.04 -6.95
C GLY A 16 4.92 -4.85 -5.78
N ALA A 17 6.22 -4.92 -6.01
CA ALA A 17 7.25 -4.65 -5.00
C ALA A 17 7.18 -3.19 -4.50
N MET A 18 6.99 -2.24 -5.41
CA MET A 18 6.83 -0.82 -5.07
C MET A 18 5.56 -0.58 -4.21
N PHE A 19 4.45 -1.25 -4.51
CA PHE A 19 3.22 -1.18 -3.73
C PHE A 19 3.40 -1.76 -2.32
N VAL A 20 4.08 -2.90 -2.20
CA VAL A 20 4.44 -3.45 -0.88
C VAL A 20 5.29 -2.45 -0.10
N TRP A 21 6.32 -1.88 -0.74
CA TRP A 21 7.22 -0.93 -0.09
C TRP A 21 6.49 0.31 0.42
N PHE A 22 5.69 0.96 -0.43
CA PHE A 22 4.89 2.12 -0.03
C PHE A 22 3.79 1.77 0.99
N GLY A 23 3.22 0.57 0.91
CA GLY A 23 2.27 0.08 1.89
C GLY A 23 2.90 -0.09 3.28
N ILE A 24 4.10 -0.68 3.34
CA ILE A 24 4.88 -0.82 4.60
C ILE A 24 5.30 0.55 5.11
N ASP A 25 5.84 1.40 4.26
CA ASP A 25 6.33 2.72 4.65
C ASP A 25 5.20 3.63 5.13
N GLY A 26 4.07 3.64 4.42
CA GLY A 26 2.85 4.32 4.82
C GLY A 26 2.30 3.77 6.14
N TRP A 27 2.32 2.46 6.36
CA TRP A 27 1.91 1.87 7.63
C TRP A 27 2.86 2.26 8.78
N ARG A 28 4.17 2.33 8.51
CA ARG A 28 5.21 2.68 9.49
C ARG A 28 5.13 4.15 9.90
N HIS A 29 5.02 5.06 8.94
CA HIS A 29 4.86 6.50 9.21
C HIS A 29 3.57 6.79 9.97
N ARG A 30 2.47 6.09 9.67
CA ARG A 30 1.19 6.27 10.40
C ARG A 30 1.21 5.71 11.82
N ARG A 31 2.05 4.72 12.14
CA ARG A 31 2.25 4.28 13.53
C ARG A 31 2.83 5.41 14.39
N GLN A 32 3.66 6.28 13.80
CA GLN A 32 4.19 7.47 14.47
C GLN A 32 3.11 8.53 14.62
N GLU A 33 2.26 8.74 13.61
CA GLU A 33 1.11 9.65 13.72
C GLU A 33 0.03 9.18 14.71
N ARG A 34 -0.11 7.86 14.97
CA ARG A 34 -1.02 7.37 16.02
C ARG A 34 -0.67 7.93 17.40
N ILE A 35 0.61 8.13 17.69
CA ILE A 35 1.06 8.74 18.95
C ILE A 35 0.56 10.19 19.00
N SER A 36 0.73 10.94 17.89
CA SER A 36 0.22 12.31 17.74
C SER A 36 -1.32 12.41 17.72
N LEU A 37 -2.04 11.39 17.23
CA LEU A 37 -3.50 11.33 17.28
C LEU A 37 -4.03 11.07 18.68
N ILE A 38 -3.31 10.30 19.51
CA ILE A 38 -3.62 10.14 20.93
C ILE A 38 -3.37 11.47 21.65
N GLU A 39 -2.27 12.14 21.33
CA GLU A 39 -1.94 13.48 21.83
C GLU A 39 -3.00 14.51 21.42
N ALA A 40 -3.47 14.48 20.17
CA ALA A 40 -4.54 15.32 19.66
C ALA A 40 -5.92 14.96 20.23
N ALA A 41 -6.15 13.69 20.59
CA ALA A 41 -7.36 13.27 21.30
C ALA A 41 -7.35 13.74 22.76
N ILE A 42 -6.19 13.73 23.41
CA ILE A 42 -5.98 14.28 24.75
C ILE A 42 -6.12 15.80 24.73
N LEU A 43 -5.54 16.50 23.75
CA LEU A 43 -5.70 17.95 23.55
C LEU A 43 -7.15 18.33 23.26
N LYS A 44 -7.86 17.53 22.45
CA LYS A 44 -9.29 17.71 22.21
C LYS A 44 -10.16 17.45 23.45
N ALA A 45 -9.76 16.51 24.32
CA ALA A 45 -10.41 16.30 25.62
C ALA A 45 -10.06 17.41 26.63
N GLY A 46 -8.90 18.06 26.45
CA GLY A 46 -8.39 19.17 27.25
C GLY A 46 -8.94 20.55 26.87
N GLY A 47 -9.67 20.67 25.75
CA GLY A 47 -10.39 21.89 25.38
C GLY A 47 -9.62 22.89 24.51
N ASP A 48 -8.54 22.49 23.83
CA ASP A 48 -7.83 23.38 22.91
C ASP A 48 -8.34 23.25 21.45
N ASP A 49 -8.81 24.38 20.92
CA ASP A 49 -9.40 24.56 19.60
C ASP A 49 -8.33 24.89 18.53
N ASN A 50 -7.71 23.88 17.90
CA ASN A 50 -7.27 23.85 16.47
C ASN A 50 -6.09 22.89 16.20
N PRO A 51 -5.90 22.39 14.96
CA PRO A 51 -6.88 21.88 14.01
C PRO A 51 -6.55 20.42 13.68
N LEU A 52 -7.40 19.49 14.11
CA LEU A 52 -7.39 18.14 13.57
C LEU A 52 -7.91 18.18 12.12
N PRO A 53 -7.32 17.45 11.16
CA PRO A 53 -7.87 17.36 9.81
C PRO A 53 -9.34 16.92 9.85
N LEU A 54 -10.13 17.70 9.11
CA LEU A 54 -11.56 18.05 9.31
C LEU A 54 -12.58 16.96 8.94
N ASN A 55 -12.17 15.76 8.52
CA ASN A 55 -13.17 14.77 8.07
C ASN A 55 -12.83 13.32 8.45
N ARG A 56 -13.81 12.60 9.02
CA ARG A 56 -13.67 11.19 9.41
C ARG A 56 -13.38 10.30 8.20
N TRP A 57 -13.92 10.67 7.04
CA TRP A 57 -13.74 9.97 5.76
C TRP A 57 -12.32 10.06 5.23
N ASP A 58 -11.70 11.23 5.29
CA ASP A 58 -10.32 11.44 4.84
C ASP A 58 -9.34 10.63 5.70
N ARG A 59 -9.61 10.59 7.00
CA ARG A 59 -8.86 9.76 7.95
C ARG A 59 -9.05 8.27 7.68
N MET A 60 -10.24 7.83 7.26
CA MET A 60 -10.49 6.42 6.91
C MET A 60 -9.77 6.03 5.62
N MET A 61 -9.80 6.88 4.59
CA MET A 61 -9.10 6.65 3.31
C MET A 61 -7.58 6.56 3.50
N ALA A 62 -7.03 7.37 4.41
CA ALA A 62 -5.64 7.28 4.84
C ALA A 62 -5.25 5.92 5.46
N TYR A 63 -6.19 5.18 6.07
CA TYR A 63 -5.97 3.82 6.55
C TYR A 63 -6.15 2.77 5.46
N VAL A 64 -7.16 2.97 4.62
CA VAL A 64 -7.51 2.04 3.55
C VAL A 64 -6.40 1.98 2.51
N GLN A 65 -5.78 3.11 2.15
CA GLN A 65 -4.73 3.18 1.13
C GLN A 65 -3.54 2.24 1.38
N PRO A 66 -2.78 2.33 2.49
CA PRO A 66 -1.63 1.44 2.72
C PRO A 66 -2.05 -0.03 2.88
N VAL A 67 -3.24 -0.30 3.44
CA VAL A 67 -3.79 -1.67 3.56
C VAL A 67 -4.07 -2.25 2.17
N LEU A 68 -4.71 -1.48 1.29
CA LEU A 68 -4.95 -1.90 -0.09
C LEU A 68 -3.62 -2.09 -0.82
N MET A 69 -2.63 -1.21 -0.65
CA MET A 69 -1.31 -1.37 -1.27
C MET A 69 -0.59 -2.65 -0.79
N LEU A 70 -0.72 -3.00 0.50
CA LEU A 70 -0.19 -4.23 1.09
C LEU A 70 -0.91 -5.50 0.61
N ILE A 71 -2.17 -5.40 0.15
CA ILE A 71 -2.92 -6.53 -0.42
C ILE A 71 -2.65 -6.66 -1.92
N PHE A 72 -2.74 -5.54 -2.65
CA PHE A 72 -2.53 -5.51 -4.09
C PHE A 72 -1.09 -5.77 -4.49
N GLY A 73 -0.10 -5.29 -3.71
CA GLY A 73 1.31 -5.51 -3.99
C GLY A 73 1.69 -7.00 -4.12
N PRO A 74 1.40 -7.85 -3.11
CA PRO A 74 1.64 -9.29 -3.20
C PRO A 74 0.84 -9.98 -4.31
N MET A 75 -0.41 -9.57 -4.54
CA MET A 75 -1.20 -10.10 -5.66
C MET A 75 -0.55 -9.79 -7.01
N MET A 76 -0.06 -8.56 -7.22
CA MET A 76 0.65 -8.17 -8.42
C MET A 76 1.95 -8.96 -8.60
N ILE A 77 2.70 -9.19 -7.52
CA ILE A 77 3.91 -10.02 -7.55
C ILE A 77 3.56 -11.45 -7.98
N LEU A 78 2.54 -12.05 -7.39
CA LEU A 78 2.08 -13.40 -7.74
C LEU A 78 1.69 -13.49 -9.22
N LEU A 79 0.91 -12.54 -9.72
CA LEU A 79 0.51 -12.49 -11.13
C LEU A 79 1.73 -12.28 -12.07
N GLY A 80 2.68 -11.44 -11.68
CA GLY A 80 3.93 -11.25 -12.41
C GLY A 80 4.77 -12.54 -12.48
N CYS A 81 4.90 -13.24 -11.36
CA CYS A 81 5.55 -14.55 -11.30
C CYS A 81 4.83 -15.58 -12.19
N LEU A 82 3.51 -15.68 -12.12
CA LEU A 82 2.73 -16.59 -12.96
C LEU A 82 2.90 -16.27 -14.45
N ALA A 83 2.94 -15.00 -14.83
CA ALA A 83 3.15 -14.60 -16.22
C ALA A 83 4.55 -14.98 -16.74
N LEU A 84 5.59 -14.90 -15.90
CA LEU A 84 6.96 -15.22 -16.30
C LEU A 84 7.26 -16.73 -16.23
N PHE A 85 6.85 -17.39 -15.14
CA PHE A 85 7.13 -18.79 -14.87
C PHE A 85 6.10 -19.75 -15.52
N GLY A 86 4.85 -19.31 -15.67
CA GLY A 86 3.83 -20.07 -16.40
C GLY A 86 4.17 -20.20 -17.89
N LEU A 87 4.73 -19.14 -18.50
CA LEU A 87 5.24 -19.18 -19.87
C LEU A 87 6.46 -20.10 -20.05
N THR A 88 7.26 -20.31 -19.01
CA THR A 88 8.43 -21.19 -19.08
C THR A 88 8.04 -22.66 -18.89
N GLY A 89 6.93 -22.94 -18.19
CA GLY A 89 6.39 -24.29 -18.01
C GLY A 89 5.70 -24.88 -19.25
N GLU A 90 5.16 -24.06 -20.15
CA GLU A 90 4.59 -24.54 -21.45
C GLU A 90 5.67 -24.96 -22.47
N ARG A 91 6.96 -24.73 -22.19
CA ARG A 91 8.07 -25.00 -23.13
C ARG A 91 8.86 -26.30 -22.85
N THR A 92 8.48 -27.06 -21.82
CA THR A 92 9.04 -28.39 -21.49
C THR A 92 7.99 -29.46 -21.72
#